data_AF-A0A071M5I4-F1
#
_entry.id   AF-A0A071M5I4-F1
#
_cell.length_a   1.000
_cell.length_b   1.000
_cell.length_c   1.000
_cell.angle_alpha   90.00
_cell.angle_beta   90.00
_cell.angle_gamma   90.00
#
_symmetry.space_group_name_H-M   'P 1'
#
loop_
_entity.id
_entity.type
_entity.pdbx_description
1 polymer ?
#
loop_
_entity_poly.entity_id
_entity_poly.type
_entity_poly.pdbx_seq_one_letter_code
_entity_poly.pdbx_strand_id
1 'polypeptide(L)'
;MTYNDIIITDSIWPPVLYYTVSIIVGILLYIGKLFVHRYANFTVYMCYAIFVTLFSAIQVCIFRFGGEFTNTVFGVYLDTLAYKSIYNGAFVFFLAYGIAIPTKFK
;
A
#
# COMPACT_ATOMS: atom_id res chain seq x y z
N MET A 1 21.43 -9.20 -31.79
CA MET A 1 20.80 -9.14 -30.46
C MET A 1 21.09 -10.46 -29.79
N THR A 2 22.02 -10.45 -28.85
CA THR A 2 22.56 -11.66 -28.23
C THR A 2 21.69 -11.98 -27.02
N TYR A 3 21.45 -13.27 -26.75
CA TYR A 3 20.53 -13.74 -25.69
C TYR A 3 20.84 -13.22 -24.26
N ASN A 4 22.01 -12.59 -24.09
CA ASN A 4 22.49 -12.01 -22.83
C ASN A 4 21.97 -10.59 -22.53
N ASP A 5 21.23 -9.94 -23.44
CA ASP A 5 20.66 -8.61 -23.17
C ASP A 5 19.30 -8.68 -22.43
N ILE A 6 18.82 -9.89 -22.12
CA ILE A 6 17.60 -10.16 -21.33
C ILE A 6 17.98 -10.73 -19.96
N ILE A 7 19.13 -10.33 -19.41
CA ILE A 7 19.43 -10.62 -18.01
C ILE A 7 18.66 -9.58 -17.20
N ILE A 8 17.52 -10.00 -16.68
CA ILE A 8 16.89 -9.38 -15.52
C ILE A 8 17.91 -9.56 -14.38
N THR A 9 18.83 -8.61 -14.21
CA THR A 9 19.86 -8.64 -13.16
C THR A 9 19.27 -8.39 -11.77
N ASP A 10 18.02 -7.93 -11.71
CA ASP A 10 17.33 -7.56 -10.50
C ASP A 10 16.31 -8.62 -10.05
N SER A 11 16.44 -9.06 -8.80
CA SER A 11 15.57 -10.08 -8.20
C SER A 11 14.09 -9.68 -8.32
N ILE A 12 13.24 -10.55 -8.86
CA ILE A 12 11.79 -10.27 -9.00
C ILE A 12 11.02 -10.28 -7.67
N TRP A 13 11.64 -10.77 -6.60
CA TRP A 13 11.00 -11.00 -5.30
C TRP A 13 10.53 -9.74 -4.56
N PRO A 14 11.27 -8.62 -4.52
CA PRO A 14 10.83 -7.43 -3.79
C PRO A 14 9.51 -6.84 -4.31
N PRO A 15 9.29 -6.68 -5.63
CA PRO A 15 7.97 -6.33 -6.15
C PRO A 15 6.88 -7.33 -5.76
N VAL A 16 7.13 -8.63 -5.92
CA VAL A 16 6.13 -9.68 -5.63
C VAL A 16 5.68 -9.63 -4.17
N LEU A 17 6.62 -9.50 -3.23
CA LEU A 17 6.32 -9.39 -1.80
C LEU A 17 5.55 -8.09 -1.50
N TYR A 18 5.98 -6.96 -2.07
CA TYR A 18 5.32 -5.68 -1.91
C TYR A 18 3.84 -5.71 -2.35
N TYR A 19 3.58 -6.27 -3.54
CA TYR A 19 2.22 -6.41 -4.06
C TYR A 19 1.38 -7.38 -3.22
N THR A 20 1.94 -8.50 -2.81
CA THR A 20 1.24 -9.50 -1.99
C THR A 20 0.79 -8.89 -0.66
N VAL A 21 1.68 -8.20 0.05
CA VAL A 21 1.36 -7.53 1.33
C VAL A 21 0.33 -6.42 1.12
N SER A 22 0.50 -5.59 0.08
CA SER A 22 -0.42 -4.49 -0.19
C SER A 22 -1.83 -4.98 -0.54
N ILE A 23 -1.96 -6.08 -1.30
CA ILE A 23 -3.27 -6.68 -1.59
C ILE A 23 -3.94 -7.19 -0.31
N ILE A 24 -3.20 -7.93 0.53
CA ILE A 24 -3.73 -8.47 1.80
C ILE A 24 -4.22 -7.33 2.70
N VAL A 25 -3.41 -6.28 2.87
CA VAL A 25 -3.79 -5.11 3.66
C VAL A 25 -5.01 -4.43 3.06
N GLY A 26 -5.05 -4.22 1.74
CA GLY A 26 -6.22 -3.62 1.07
C GLY A 26 -7.51 -4.40 1.28
N ILE A 27 -7.47 -5.74 1.20
CA ILE A 27 -8.63 -6.60 1.47
C ILE A 27 -9.08 -6.46 2.93
N LEU A 28 -8.15 -6.48 3.88
CA LEU A 28 -8.48 -6.29 5.30
C LEU A 28 -9.12 -4.94 5.58
N LEU A 29 -8.63 -3.86 4.96
CA LEU A 29 -9.24 -2.53 5.05
C LEU A 29 -10.64 -2.52 4.40
N TYR A 30 -10.84 -3.23 3.29
CA TYR A 30 -12.17 -3.28 2.70
C TYR A 30 -13.19 -4.05 3.57
N ILE A 31 -12.76 -5.17 4.16
CA ILE A 31 -13.60 -5.94 5.11
C ILE A 31 -13.93 -5.07 6.34
N GLY A 32 -12.94 -4.39 6.90
CA GLY A 32 -13.14 -3.51 8.06
C GLY A 32 -14.17 -2.40 7.76
N LYS A 33 -14.13 -1.78 6.58
CA LYS A 33 -15.14 -0.81 6.13
C LYS A 33 -16.56 -1.39 6.20
N LEU A 34 -16.77 -2.62 5.75
CA LEU A 34 -18.09 -3.28 5.78
C LEU A 34 -18.60 -3.48 7.22
N PHE A 35 -17.71 -3.86 8.15
CA PHE A 35 -18.05 -3.96 9.57
C PHE A 35 -18.40 -2.61 10.18
N VAL A 36 -17.61 -1.57 9.88
CA VAL A 36 -17.86 -0.21 10.37
C VAL A 36 -19.20 0.32 9.85
N HIS A 37 -19.52 0.13 8.57
CA HIS A 37 -20.82 0.54 8.02
C HIS A 37 -22.01 -0.13 8.68
N ARG A 38 -21.86 -1.35 9.17
CA ARG A 38 -22.98 -2.13 9.71
C ARG A 38 -23.17 -1.98 11.22
N TYR A 39 -22.09 -1.76 11.98
CA TYR A 39 -22.11 -1.92 13.43
C TYR A 39 -21.43 -0.78 14.22
N ALA A 40 -20.76 0.16 13.57
CA ALA A 40 -20.00 1.17 14.29
C ALA A 40 -20.87 2.29 14.85
N ASN A 41 -20.48 2.79 16.03
CA ASN A 41 -20.85 4.12 16.54
C ASN A 41 -19.88 5.18 15.98
N PHE A 42 -20.22 6.47 16.11
CA PHE A 42 -19.46 7.57 15.50
C PHE A 42 -17.96 7.53 15.84
N THR A 43 -17.62 7.20 17.09
CA THR A 43 -16.22 7.06 17.54
C THR A 43 -15.47 5.98 16.76
N VAL A 44 -16.07 4.80 16.58
CA VAL A 44 -15.43 3.69 15.86
C VAL A 44 -15.27 4.03 14.37
N TYR A 45 -16.27 4.71 13.79
CA TYR A 45 -16.17 5.24 12.43
C TYR A 45 -14.98 6.19 12.27
N MET A 46 -14.82 7.14 13.20
CA MET A 46 -13.73 8.12 13.16
C MET A 46 -12.35 7.47 13.33
N CYS A 47 -12.19 6.59 14.34
CA CYS A 47 -10.94 5.87 14.54
C CYS A 47 -10.56 5.04 13.32
N TYR A 48 -11.55 4.38 12.71
CA TYR A 48 -11.32 3.58 11.51
C TYR A 48 -10.95 4.42 10.30
N ALA A 49 -11.59 5.57 10.09
CA ALA A 49 -11.23 6.48 9.01
C ALA A 49 -9.78 6.99 9.13
N ILE A 50 -9.35 7.36 10.35
CA ILE A 50 -7.96 7.76 10.63
C ILE A 50 -7.01 6.59 10.34
N PHE A 51 -7.36 5.38 10.78
CA PHE A 51 -6.58 4.18 10.55
C PHE A 51 -6.38 3.89 9.05
N VAL A 52 -7.45 3.89 8.26
CA VAL A 52 -7.36 3.71 6.79
C VAL A 52 -6.50 4.82 6.16
N THR A 53 -6.68 6.07 6.60
CA THR A 53 -5.91 7.22 6.12
C THR A 53 -4.42 7.06 6.39
N LEU A 54 -4.04 6.48 7.54
CA LEU A 54 -2.65 6.19 7.87
C LEU A 54 -2.03 5.20 6.86
N PHE A 55 -2.72 4.11 6.52
CA PHE A 55 -2.22 3.16 5.52
C PHE A 55 -2.15 3.77 4.12
N SER A 56 -3.11 4.62 3.77
CA SER A 56 -3.10 5.37 2.52
C SER A 56 -1.89 6.33 2.48
N ALA A 57 -1.60 7.03 3.58
CA ALA A 57 -0.45 7.91 3.70
C ALA A 57 0.89 7.16 3.60
N ILE A 58 1.00 5.96 4.16
CA ILE A 58 2.19 5.10 4.00
C ILE A 58 2.45 4.85 2.50
N GLN A 59 1.44 4.52 1.71
CA GLN A 59 1.61 4.29 0.27
C GLN A 59 2.05 5.55 -0.48
N VAL A 60 1.55 6.73 -0.10
CA VAL A 60 2.04 8.02 -0.64
C VAL A 60 3.48 8.28 -0.26
N CYS A 61 3.88 7.97 0.97
CA CYS A 61 5.26 8.12 1.41
C CYS A 61 6.20 7.18 0.63
N ILE A 62 5.79 5.93 0.39
CA ILE A 62 6.54 4.99 -0.46
C ILE A 62 6.64 5.54 -1.89
N PHE A 63 5.55 6.07 -2.44
CA PHE A 63 5.56 6.71 -3.75
C PHE A 63 6.49 7.92 -3.80
N ARG A 64 6.51 8.77 -2.77
CA ARG A 64 7.23 10.04 -2.78
C ARG A 64 8.71 9.93 -2.42
N PHE A 65 9.02 9.13 -1.41
CA PHE A 65 10.35 9.01 -0.79
C PHE A 65 11.01 7.66 -1.06
N GLY A 66 10.26 6.68 -1.56
CA GLY A 66 10.82 5.42 -2.01
C GLY A 66 11.48 4.59 -0.92
N GLY A 67 12.63 4.01 -1.26
CA GLY A 67 13.40 3.13 -0.37
C GLY A 67 13.95 3.81 0.88
N GLU A 68 14.16 5.12 0.88
CA GLU A 68 14.58 5.86 2.07
C GLU A 68 13.52 5.76 3.17
N PHE A 69 12.25 6.00 2.81
CA PHE A 69 11.13 5.88 3.75
C PHE A 69 10.95 4.45 4.25
N THR A 70 11.00 3.46 3.37
CA THR A 70 10.80 2.07 3.80
C THR A 70 11.91 1.58 4.72
N ASN A 71 13.15 2.02 4.47
CA ASN A 71 14.28 1.70 5.32
C ASN A 71 14.16 2.36 6.70
N THR A 72 13.81 3.63 6.76
CA THR A 72 13.66 4.35 8.03
C THR A 72 12.48 3.85 8.86
N VAL A 73 11.33 3.54 8.23
CA VAL A 73 10.10 3.18 8.95
C VAL A 73 10.01 1.69 9.24
N PHE A 74 10.41 0.84 8.30
CA PHE A 74 10.26 -0.61 8.41
C PHE A 74 11.59 -1.36 8.56
N GLY A 75 12.74 -0.68 8.44
CA GLY A 75 14.05 -1.33 8.46
C GLY A 75 14.35 -2.17 7.22
N VAL A 76 13.53 -2.06 6.17
CA VAL A 76 13.66 -2.82 4.92
C VAL A 76 13.88 -1.84 3.77
N TYR A 77 15.02 -1.97 3.08
CA TYR A 77 15.30 -1.18 1.90
C TYR A 77 14.55 -1.74 0.70
N LEU A 78 13.56 -1.00 0.22
CA LEU A 78 12.77 -1.34 -0.95
C LEU A 78 13.18 -0.39 -2.08
N ASP A 79 13.97 -0.88 -3.04
CA ASP A 79 14.51 -0.02 -4.09
C ASP A 79 13.43 0.36 -5.12
N THR A 80 12.72 1.45 -4.86
CA THR A 80 11.70 1.96 -5.78
C THR A 80 12.26 2.61 -7.04
N LEU A 81 13.57 2.92 -7.09
CA LEU A 81 14.23 3.47 -8.27
C LEU A 81 14.59 2.36 -9.26
N ALA A 82 15.04 1.21 -8.75
CA ALA A 82 15.23 0.00 -9.55
C ALA A 82 13.90 -0.58 -10.04
N TYR A 83 12.87 -0.61 -9.17
CA TYR A 83 11.56 -1.16 -9.51
C TYR A 83 10.49 -0.08 -9.71
N LYS A 84 10.44 0.51 -10.91
CA LYS A 84 9.37 1.45 -11.32
C LYS A 84 7.94 0.88 -11.13
N SER A 85 7.80 -0.44 -11.16
CA SER A 85 6.54 -1.11 -10.85
C SER A 85 6.06 -0.81 -9.43
N ILE A 86 6.94 -0.87 -8.42
CA ILE A 86 6.59 -0.58 -7.03
C ILE A 86 6.15 0.88 -6.87
N TYR A 87 6.88 1.80 -7.52
CA TYR A 87 6.52 3.22 -7.54
C TYR A 87 5.09 3.43 -8.05
N ASN A 88 4.77 2.89 -9.24
CA ASN A 88 3.41 3.00 -9.79
C ASN A 88 2.37 2.27 -8.94
N GLY A 89 2.70 1.10 -8.41
CA GLY A 89 1.86 0.30 -7.53
C GLY A 89 1.48 1.05 -6.25
N ALA A 90 2.42 1.75 -5.63
CA ALA A 90 2.19 2.54 -4.43
C ALA A 90 1.15 3.64 -4.66
N PHE A 91 1.20 4.31 -5.80
CA PHE A 91 0.17 5.29 -6.14
C PHE A 91 -1.21 4.65 -6.34
N VAL A 92 -1.28 3.49 -6.99
CA VAL A 92 -2.55 2.76 -7.17
C VAL A 92 -3.11 2.30 -5.82
N PHE A 93 -2.28 1.74 -4.93
CA PHE A 93 -2.72 1.33 -3.60
C PHE A 93 -3.11 2.50 -2.71
N PHE A 94 -2.44 3.66 -2.82
CA PHE A 94 -2.87 4.88 -2.16
C PHE A 94 -4.33 5.21 -2.48
N LEU A 95 -4.67 5.24 -3.77
CA LEU A 95 -6.03 5.51 -4.24
C LEU A 95 -7.00 4.40 -3.81
N ALA A 96 -6.61 3.14 -3.96
CA ALA A 96 -7.44 2.00 -3.59
C ALA A 96 -7.78 1.99 -2.09
N TYR A 97 -6.81 2.30 -1.22
CA TYR A 97 -7.04 2.39 0.21
C TYR A 97 -7.91 3.60 0.56
N GLY A 98 -7.80 4.71 -0.18
CA GLY A 98 -8.70 5.85 -0.04
C GLY A 98 -10.18 5.46 -0.21
N ILE A 99 -10.48 4.51 -1.10
CA ILE A 99 -11.85 3.97 -1.28
C ILE A 99 -12.32 3.18 -0.05
N ALA A 100 -11.41 2.63 0.75
CA ALA A 100 -11.73 1.91 1.98
C ALA A 100 -12.11 2.85 3.15
N ILE A 101 -11.98 4.17 2.99
CA ILE A 101 -12.47 5.13 3.98
C ILE A 101 -14.00 5.00 4.08
N PRO A 102 -14.57 4.83 5.28
CA PRO A 102 -16.01 4.74 5.43
C PRO A 102 -16.63 6.11 5.10
N THR A 103 -17.67 6.13 4.26
CA THR A 103 -18.33 7.37 3.80
C THR A 103 -19.74 7.57 4.32
N LYS A 104 -20.29 6.56 4.99
CA LYS A 104 -21.64 6.55 5.53
C LYS A 104 -21.57 6.06 6.97
N PHE A 105 -22.32 6.75 7.80
CA PHE A 105 -22.63 6.39 9.17
C PHE A 105 -24.15 6.21 9.26
N LYS A 106 -24.62 5.24 10.04
CA LYS A 106 -26.06 4.95 10.17
C LYS A 106 -26.65 5.72 11.34
#